data_AF-A0A257N6H9-F1
#
_entry.id   AF-A0A257N6H9-F1
#
_cell.length_a   1.000
_cell.length_b   1.000
_cell.length_c   1.000
_cell.angle_alpha   90.00
_cell.angle_beta   90.00
_cell.angle_gamma   90.00
#
_symmetry.space_group_name_H-M   'P 1'
#
loop_
_entity.id
_entity.type
_entity.pdbx_description
1 polymer ?
#
loop_
_entity_poly.entity_id
_entity_poly.type
_entity_poly.pdbx_seq_one_letter_code
_entity_poly.pdbx_strand_id
1 'polypeptide(L)'
;MSNNSDPLFNRYAELDFSNAKPVSEIPALTKLQTEHGGKSRITMRVDNDTLAIFKARAEMSGGNYQTLMNEALRDERGFAAVCAGHNAGRCRAGNYSEGIA
;
A
#
# COMPACT_ATOMS: atom_id res chain seq x y z
N MET A 1 31.37 -15.80 1.37
CA MET A 1 30.57 -14.62 1.74
C MET A 1 29.12 -15.07 1.86
N SER A 2 28.63 -15.30 3.08
CA SER A 2 27.21 -15.58 3.35
C SER A 2 26.56 -14.26 3.76
N ASN A 3 25.74 -13.68 2.89
CA ASN A 3 25.15 -12.34 3.07
C ASN A 3 23.76 -12.39 3.71
N ASN A 4 23.33 -13.52 4.28
CA ASN A 4 21.98 -13.63 4.83
C ASN A 4 22.04 -13.62 6.37
N SER A 5 21.75 -12.46 6.96
CA SER A 5 21.71 -12.24 8.41
C SER A 5 20.34 -12.58 9.03
N ASP A 6 19.46 -13.26 8.30
CA ASP A 6 18.14 -13.64 8.82
C ASP A 6 18.30 -14.70 9.94
N PRO A 7 17.86 -14.44 11.18
CA PRO A 7 17.92 -15.42 12.26
C PRO A 7 17.10 -16.69 11.97
N LEU A 8 16.16 -16.66 11.01
CA LEU A 8 15.44 -17.85 10.56
C LEU A 8 16.24 -18.72 9.58
N PHE A 9 17.30 -18.18 8.96
CA PHE A 9 18.11 -18.92 8.00
C PHE A 9 18.67 -20.22 8.61
N ASN A 10 19.24 -20.12 9.81
CA ASN A 10 19.82 -21.27 10.51
C ASN A 10 18.79 -22.36 10.85
N ARG A 11 17.52 -21.99 11.06
CA ARG A 11 16.45 -22.95 11.36
C ARG A 11 16.12 -23.83 10.16
N TYR A 12 16.26 -23.30 8.95
CA TYR A 12 15.87 -23.96 7.71
C TYR A 12 17.08 -24.38 6.86
N ALA A 13 18.30 -24.14 7.35
CA ALA A 13 19.54 -24.44 6.63
C ALA A 13 19.71 -25.93 6.29
N GLU A 14 19.13 -26.81 7.10
CA GLU A 14 19.19 -28.27 6.92
C GLU A 14 17.96 -28.85 6.22
N LEU A 15 16.95 -28.03 5.88
CA LEU A 15 15.77 -28.53 5.18
C LEU A 15 16.08 -28.79 3.70
N ASP A 16 15.62 -29.94 3.21
CA ASP A 16 15.73 -30.31 1.80
C ASP A 16 14.59 -29.68 0.98
N PHE A 17 14.95 -28.71 0.14
CA PHE A 17 14.03 -28.02 -0.78
C PHE A 17 14.07 -28.58 -2.21
N SER A 18 14.69 -29.74 -2.45
CA SER A 18 14.86 -30.30 -3.82
C SER A 18 13.53 -30.55 -4.55
N ASN A 19 12.44 -30.78 -3.80
CA ASN A 19 11.09 -31.00 -4.34
C ASN A 19 10.14 -29.81 -4.08
N ALA A 20 10.67 -28.67 -3.60
CA ALA A 20 9.84 -27.51 -3.31
C ALA A 20 9.33 -26.87 -4.61
N LYS A 21 8.02 -26.60 -4.67
CA LYS A 21 7.43 -25.84 -5.77
C LYS A 21 7.75 -24.36 -5.58
N PRO A 22 8.26 -23.65 -6.61
CA PRO A 22 8.47 -22.22 -6.53
C PRO A 22 7.13 -21.50 -6.37
N VAL A 23 7.18 -20.31 -5.79
CA VAL A 23 5.98 -19.50 -5.50
C VAL A 23 5.16 -19.23 -6.76
N SER A 24 5.82 -19.07 -7.92
CA SER A 24 5.18 -18.86 -9.22
C SER A 24 4.31 -20.03 -9.69
N GLU A 25 4.61 -21.25 -9.26
CA GLU A 25 3.87 -22.48 -9.61
C GLU A 25 2.68 -22.75 -8.68
N ILE A 26 2.49 -21.94 -7.64
CA ILE A 26 1.38 -22.05 -6.71
C ILE A 26 0.37 -20.93 -7.02
N PRO A 27 -0.75 -21.22 -7.71
CA PRO A 27 -1.66 -20.19 -8.22
C PRO A 27 -2.18 -19.21 -7.16
N ALA A 28 -2.44 -19.71 -5.95
CA ALA A 28 -2.89 -18.89 -4.83
C ALA A 28 -1.84 -17.85 -4.41
N LEU A 29 -0.55 -18.22 -4.40
CA LEU A 29 0.53 -17.32 -4.04
C LEU A 29 0.87 -16.36 -5.17
N THR A 30 0.82 -16.82 -6.41
CA THR A 30 0.95 -15.96 -7.61
C THR A 30 -0.10 -14.86 -7.62
N LYS A 31 -1.34 -15.17 -7.26
CA LYS A 31 -2.41 -14.18 -7.14
C LYS A 31 -2.08 -13.11 -6.09
N LEU A 32 -1.66 -13.53 -4.90
CA LEU A 32 -1.26 -12.60 -3.82
C LEU A 32 -0.07 -11.73 -4.24
N GLN A 33 0.96 -12.32 -4.87
CA GLN A 33 2.10 -11.54 -5.38
C GLN A 33 1.68 -10.51 -6.43
N THR A 34 0.74 -10.86 -7.31
CA THR A 34 0.23 -9.96 -8.35
C THR A 34 -0.55 -8.79 -7.75
N GLU A 35 -1.37 -9.06 -6.73
CA GLU A 35 -2.11 -8.01 -5.98
C GLU A 35 -1.17 -7.00 -5.31
N HIS A 36 -0.01 -7.45 -4.83
CA HIS A 36 1.02 -6.58 -4.24
C HIS A 36 1.98 -5.98 -5.27
N GLY A 37 2.12 -6.59 -6.46
CA GLY A 37 3.10 -6.23 -7.49
C GLY A 37 2.76 -5.00 -8.33
N GLY A 38 1.54 -4.46 -8.24
CA GLY A 38 1.12 -3.27 -9.00
C GLY A 38 1.65 -1.93 -8.49
N LYS A 39 2.47 -1.90 -7.44
CA LYS A 39 2.97 -0.67 -6.82
C LYS A 39 4.37 -0.35 -7.33
N SER A 40 4.53 0.79 -7.99
CA SER A 40 5.85 1.32 -8.34
C SER A 40 6.47 2.05 -7.15
N ARG A 41 7.74 1.77 -6.85
CA ARG A 41 8.50 2.54 -5.87
C ARG A 41 8.93 3.86 -6.49
N ILE A 42 8.54 4.97 -5.86
CA ILE A 42 8.94 6.32 -6.27
C ILE A 42 9.64 7.04 -5.12
N THR A 43 10.56 7.95 -5.45
CA THR A 43 11.11 8.90 -4.50
C THR A 43 10.46 10.25 -4.76
N MET A 44 9.73 10.78 -3.79
CA MET A 44 9.07 12.08 -3.87
C MET A 44 9.29 12.86 -2.57
N ARG A 45 9.18 14.19 -2.63
CA ARG A 45 9.15 15.03 -1.44
C ARG A 45 7.70 15.19 -0.99
N VAL A 46 7.47 15.07 0.31
CA VAL A 46 6.19 15.29 0.97
C VAL A 46 6.47 16.15 2.19
N ASP A 47 5.55 17.06 2.52
CA ASP A 47 5.71 17.91 3.70
C ASP A 47 5.72 17.06 4.99
N ASN A 48 6.55 17.48 5.94
CA ASN A 48 6.80 16.72 7.16
C ASN A 48 5.56 16.60 8.06
N ASP A 49 4.74 17.64 8.08
CA ASP A 49 3.46 17.69 8.80
C ASP A 49 2.45 16.71 8.21
N THR A 50 2.32 16.68 6.89
CA THR A 50 1.47 15.73 6.15
C THR A 50 1.91 14.30 6.47
N LEU A 51 3.21 14.01 6.40
CA LEU A 51 3.74 12.70 6.75
C LEU A 51 3.46 12.32 8.21
N ALA A 52 3.57 13.27 9.14
CA ALA A 52 3.30 13.03 10.56
C ALA A 52 1.85 12.63 10.82
N ILE A 53 0.89 13.27 10.15
CA ILE A 53 -0.54 12.94 10.26
C ILE A 53 -0.81 11.50 9.82
N PHE A 54 -0.26 11.08 8.67
CA PHE A 54 -0.46 9.72 8.18
C PHE A 54 0.21 8.66 9.07
N LYS A 55 1.36 8.98 9.67
CA LYS A 55 2.02 8.10 10.65
C LYS A 55 1.16 7.90 11.90
N ALA A 56 0.71 8.99 12.51
CA ALA A 56 -0.14 8.92 13.71
C ALA A 56 -1.43 8.12 13.46
N ARG A 57 -2.08 8.34 12.30
CA ARG A 57 -3.28 7.57 11.92
C ARG A 57 -3.00 6.09 11.71
N ALA A 58 -1.85 5.75 11.13
CA ALA A 58 -1.45 4.36 10.91
C ALA A 58 -1.13 3.63 12.23
N GLU A 59 -0.51 4.32 13.18
CA GLU A 59 -0.26 3.79 14.52
C GLU A 59 -1.57 3.49 15.25
N MET A 60 -2.56 4.38 15.16
CA MET A 60 -3.88 4.19 15.76
C MET A 60 -4.68 3.03 15.12
N SER A 61 -4.56 2.84 13.81
CA SER A 61 -5.29 1.79 13.08
C SER A 61 -4.55 0.45 12.97
N GLY A 62 -3.31 0.37 13.47
CA GLY A 62 -2.46 -0.82 13.32
C GLY A 62 -2.00 -1.09 11.88
N GLY A 63 -1.99 -0.05 11.04
CA GLY A 63 -1.73 -0.14 9.61
C GLY A 63 -0.39 0.46 9.16
N ASN A 64 -0.23 0.61 7.84
CA ASN A 64 0.92 1.29 7.24
C ASN A 64 0.49 2.66 6.68
N TYR A 65 1.23 3.72 7.02
CA TYR A 65 0.97 5.07 6.52
C TYR A 65 0.99 5.15 4.99
N GLN A 66 1.78 4.31 4.32
CA GLN A 66 1.81 4.22 2.86
C GLN A 66 0.49 3.69 2.27
N THR A 67 -0.22 2.81 2.99
CA THR A 67 -1.55 2.36 2.57
C THR A 67 -2.54 3.52 2.60
N LEU A 68 -2.57 4.25 3.72
CA LEU A 68 -3.45 5.42 3.90
C LEU A 68 -3.16 6.52 2.86
N MET A 69 -1.89 6.81 2.57
CA MET A 69 -1.53 7.76 1.52
C MET A 69 -1.99 7.29 0.14
N ASN A 70 -1.83 6.01 -0.20
CA ASN A 70 -2.27 5.48 -1.48
C ASN A 70 -3.80 5.47 -1.62
N GLU A 71 -4.53 5.26 -0.53
CA GLU A 71 -6.00 5.38 -0.49
C GLU A 71 -6.44 6.81 -0.76
N ALA A 72 -5.86 7.80 -0.06
CA ALA A 72 -6.14 9.20 -0.31
C ALA A 72 -5.86 9.61 -1.78
N LEU A 73 -4.74 9.14 -2.36
CA LEU A 73 -4.43 9.39 -3.77
C LEU A 73 -5.40 8.69 -4.74
N ARG A 74 -6.01 7.57 -4.35
CA ARG A 74 -7.06 6.91 -5.15
C ARG A 74 -8.36 7.67 -5.08
N ASP A 75 -8.73 8.20 -3.92
CA ASP A 75 -9.93 9.00 -3.75
C ASP A 75 -9.86 10.28 -4.58
N GLU A 76 -8.71 10.95 -4.62
CA GLU A 76 -8.47 12.09 -5.52
C GLU A 76 -8.62 11.71 -7.01
N ARG A 77 -8.06 10.56 -7.42
CA ARG A 77 -8.27 10.03 -8.79
C ARG A 77 -9.73 9.68 -9.07
N GLY A 78 -10.44 9.17 -8.07
CA GLY A 78 -11.86 8.83 -8.14
C GLY A 78 -12.73 10.09 -8.26
N PHE A 79 -12.38 11.14 -7.52
CA PHE A 79 -13.02 12.45 -7.60
C PHE A 79 -12.86 13.07 -9.00
N ALA A 80 -11.67 12.95 -9.59
CA ALA A 80 -11.43 13.35 -10.98
C ALA A 80 -12.20 12.49 -12.01
N ALA A 81 -12.39 11.19 -11.75
CA ALA A 81 -13.14 10.30 -12.64
C ALA A 81 -14.67 10.51 -12.58
N VAL A 82 -15.22 10.90 -11.43
CA VAL A 82 -16.67 11.13 -11.26
C VAL A 82 -17.15 12.41 -11.97
N CYS A 83 -16.29 13.41 -12.20
CA CYS A 83 -16.67 14.60 -12.98
C CYS A 83 -16.53 14.43 -14.51
N ALA A 84 -16.00 13.30 -15.01
CA ALA A 84 -15.84 13.06 -16.45
C ALA A 84 -17.02 12.34 -17.12
N GLY A 85 -18.00 11.84 -16.34
CA GLY A 85 -19.16 11.11 -16.84
C GLY A 85 -20.49 11.74 -16.39
N HIS A 86 -21.19 12.37 -17.32
CA HIS A 86 -22.56 12.91 -17.19
C HIS A 86 -22.75 14.19 -16.34
N ASN A 87 -22.91 15.31 -17.06
CA ASN A 87 -23.41 16.62 -16.62
C ASN A 87 -22.50 17.44 -15.68
N ALA A 88 -21.73 18.33 -16.31
CA ALA A 88 -20.86 19.36 -15.72
C ALA A 88 -21.59 20.46 -14.89
N GLY A 89 -22.79 20.20 -14.36
CA GLY A 89 -23.58 21.16 -13.59
C GLY A 89 -23.72 20.85 -12.09
N ARG A 90 -23.14 19.75 -11.58
CA ARG A 90 -23.34 19.33 -10.19
C ARG A 90 -22.19 18.52 -9.56
N CYS A 91 -20.94 18.92 -9.77
CA CYS A 91 -19.85 18.47 -8.88
C CYS A 91 -19.93 19.32 -7.60
N ARG A 92 -20.77 18.90 -6.61
CA ARG A 92 -20.71 19.47 -5.26
C ARG A 92 -19.41 18.97 -4.62
N ALA A 93 -18.46 19.87 -4.39
CA ALA A 93 -17.38 19.62 -3.45
C ALA A 93 -18.02 19.24 -2.10
N GLY A 94 -17.80 18.01 -1.65
CA GLY A 94 -18.21 17.58 -0.32
C GLY A 94 -17.43 18.41 0.69
N ASN A 95 -18.16 19.16 1.52
CA ASN A 95 -17.60 19.94 2.61
C ASN A 95 -16.85 19.00 3.58
N TYR A 96 -15.52 19.16 3.70
CA TYR A 96 -14.81 18.78 4.92
C TYR A 96 -14.89 19.95 5.89
N SER A 97 -16.02 20.04 6.59
CA SER A 97 -16.14 20.85 7.80
C SER A 97 -17.00 20.08 8.79
N GLU A 98 -16.35 19.35 9.69
CA GLU A 98 -16.78 19.16 11.09
C GLU A 98 -15.77 18.24 11.79
N GLY A 99 -15.19 18.71 12.91
CA GLY A 99 -14.48 17.83 13.84
C GLY A 99 -13.09 18.26 14.32
N ILE A 100 -12.83 19.55 14.55
CA ILE A 100 -11.91 19.99 15.62
C ILE A 100 -12.53 21.23 16.30
N ALA A 101 -13.22 21.00 17.40
CA ALA A 101 -13.44 21.95 18.49
C ALA A 101 -13.42 21.16 19.79
#